data_AF-A0ABD5DEA5-F1
#
_entry.id   AF-A0ABD5DEA5-F1
#
_cell.length_a   1.000
_cell.length_b   1.000
_cell.length_c   1.000
_cell.angle_alpha   90.00
_cell.angle_beta   90.00
_cell.angle_gamma   90.00
#
_symmetry.space_group_name_H-M   'P 1'
#
loop_
_entity.id
_entity.type
_entity.pdbx_description
1 polymer ?
#
loop_
_entity_poly.entity_id
_entity_poly.type
_entity_poly.pdbx_seq_one_letter_code
_entity_poly.pdbx_strand_id
1 'polypeptide(L)'
;ALLWTGGHPSKEAQSLLEQIRDIDGDFEFETYYSLSCHNCPDVVQALNLMAVLNPRIKHTAIDGGTFQNEITERNVMGVPAVFMNGQEFGQGRMTLTEIVAKVDTGAEKRAAEELNQRDAYDVLIVGSGPSGAAAAVYSA
;
A
#
# COMPACT_ATOMS: atom_id res chain seq x y z
N ALA A 1 3.32 6.87 14.16
CA ALA A 1 1.88 6.62 14.41
C ALA A 1 1.14 7.87 14.89
N LEU A 2 1.64 8.62 15.88
CA LEU A 2 0.93 9.76 16.50
C LEU A 2 0.44 10.86 15.53
N LEU A 3 1.16 11.12 14.43
CA LEU A 3 0.78 12.17 13.49
C LEU A 3 -0.58 11.90 12.82
N TRP A 4 -0.83 10.66 12.41
CA TRP A 4 -2.01 10.28 11.61
C TRP A 4 -3.20 9.90 12.49
N THR A 5 -2.96 9.33 13.68
CA THR A 5 -4.04 9.02 14.63
C THR A 5 -4.68 10.28 15.23
N GLY A 6 -4.01 11.43 15.15
CA GLY A 6 -4.53 12.74 15.55
C GLY A 6 -5.40 13.45 14.49
N GLY A 7 -5.71 12.79 13.37
CA GLY A 7 -6.54 13.37 12.30
C GLY A 7 -5.80 14.33 11.34
N HIS A 8 -4.48 14.48 11.47
CA HIS A 8 -3.69 15.24 10.51
C HIS A 8 -3.63 14.49 9.17
N PRO A 9 -3.87 15.14 8.01
CA PRO A 9 -3.82 14.46 6.72
C PRO A 9 -2.38 14.07 6.34
N SER A 10 -2.24 12.93 5.67
CA SER A 10 -0.98 12.47 5.06
C SER A 10 -0.55 13.40 3.92
N LYS A 11 0.76 13.45 3.65
CA LYS A 11 1.36 14.19 2.52
C LYS A 11 1.51 13.34 1.26
N GLU A 12 1.16 12.06 1.33
CA GLU A 12 1.20 11.15 0.18
C GLU A 12 0.14 11.51 -0.87
N ALA A 13 0.30 10.99 -2.09
CA ALA A 13 -0.64 11.22 -3.16
C ALA A 13 -2.05 10.72 -2.80
N GLN A 14 -3.07 11.55 -3.01
CA GLN A 14 -4.45 11.24 -2.64
C GLN A 14 -4.96 9.93 -3.30
N SER A 15 -4.58 9.68 -4.56
CA SER A 15 -4.91 8.45 -5.27
C SER A 15 -4.34 7.20 -4.60
N LEU A 16 -3.13 7.28 -4.04
CA LEU A 16 -2.52 6.18 -3.29
C LEU A 16 -3.26 5.95 -1.96
N LEU A 17 -3.70 7.02 -1.30
CA LEU A 17 -4.48 6.93 -0.06
C LEU A 17 -5.85 6.27 -0.31
N GLU A 18 -6.51 6.62 -1.40
CA GLU A 18 -7.78 5.99 -1.84
C GLU A 18 -7.57 4.53 -2.20
N GLN A 19 -6.52 4.23 -2.97
CA GLN A 19 -6.16 2.86 -3.30
C GLN A 19 -6.01 2.00 -2.04
N ILE A 20 -5.33 2.51 -1.00
CA ILE A 20 -5.14 1.82 0.29
C ILE A 20 -6.47 1.57 1.01
N ARG A 21 -7.38 2.55 1.05
CA ARG A 21 -8.70 2.40 1.70
C ARG A 21 -9.51 1.26 1.08
N ASP A 22 -9.37 1.10 -0.23
CA ASP A 22 -10.14 0.15 -1.02
C ASP A 22 -9.46 -1.22 -1.19
N ILE A 23 -8.25 -1.42 -0.64
CA ILE A 23 -7.59 -2.73 -0.63
C ILE A 23 -8.52 -3.73 0.04
N ASP A 24 -8.81 -4.82 -0.68
CA ASP A 24 -9.60 -5.94 -0.18
C ASP A 24 -8.71 -7.09 0.29
N GLY A 25 -9.15 -7.77 1.34
CA GLY A 25 -8.37 -8.77 2.08
C GLY A 25 -7.91 -8.30 3.46
N ASP A 26 -7.64 -9.28 4.33
CA ASP A 26 -7.17 -9.07 5.70
C ASP A 26 -5.65 -9.27 5.78
N PHE A 27 -4.96 -8.24 6.30
CA PHE A 27 -3.50 -8.21 6.36
C PHE A 27 -3.03 -7.84 7.76
N GLU A 28 -2.26 -8.73 8.38
CA GLU A 28 -1.59 -8.47 9.65
C GLU A 28 -0.09 -8.29 9.39
N PHE A 29 0.38 -7.04 9.47
CA PHE A 29 1.78 -6.69 9.32
C PHE A 29 2.48 -6.63 10.67
N GLU A 30 3.67 -7.24 10.73
CA GLU A 30 4.58 -7.14 11.86
C GLU A 30 5.93 -6.62 11.36
N THR A 31 6.37 -5.48 11.87
CA THR A 31 7.66 -4.89 11.49
C THR A 31 8.63 -4.95 12.65
N TYR A 32 9.69 -5.74 12.53
CA TYR A 32 10.79 -5.73 13.47
C TYR A 32 11.75 -4.57 13.14
N TYR A 33 12.00 -3.74 14.14
CA TYR A 33 12.93 -2.61 14.06
C TYR A 33 13.89 -2.59 15.25
N SER A 34 14.89 -1.72 15.18
CA SER A 34 15.76 -1.37 16.30
C SER A 34 15.76 0.14 16.48
N LEU A 35 15.90 0.62 17.72
CA LEU A 35 16.00 2.05 18.04
C LEU A 35 17.19 2.75 17.36
N SER A 36 18.22 2.00 16.97
CA SER A 36 19.40 2.53 16.25
C SER A 36 19.28 2.48 14.72
N CYS A 37 18.17 1.93 14.19
CA CYS A 37 17.99 1.73 12.77
C CYS A 37 17.54 3.01 12.07
N HIS A 38 18.38 3.55 11.17
CA HIS A 38 18.07 4.77 10.41
C HIS A 38 16.94 4.60 9.39
N ASN A 39 16.84 3.42 8.76
CA ASN A 39 15.89 3.17 7.66
C ASN A 39 14.53 2.64 8.14
N CYS A 40 14.45 2.16 9.39
CA CYS A 40 13.23 1.57 9.93
C CYS A 40 12.05 2.55 10.06
N PRO A 41 12.25 3.84 10.39
CA PRO A 41 11.15 4.79 10.50
C PRO A 41 10.32 4.93 9.22
N ASP A 42 10.90 4.82 8.03
CA ASP A 42 10.18 4.94 6.76
C ASP A 42 9.14 3.81 6.61
N VAL A 43 9.58 2.57 6.83
CA VAL A 43 8.74 1.37 6.70
C VAL A 43 7.65 1.34 7.79
N VAL A 44 8.03 1.63 9.04
CA VAL A 44 7.09 1.68 10.17
C VAL A 44 6.03 2.77 9.95
N GLN A 45 6.40 3.92 9.38
CA GLN A 45 5.44 4.99 9.08
C GLN A 45 4.49 4.62 7.95
N ALA A 46 4.98 3.99 6.88
CA ALA A 46 4.16 3.54 5.77
C ALA A 46 3.07 2.56 6.23
N LEU A 47 3.45 1.51 6.97
CA LEU A 47 2.49 0.50 7.46
C LEU A 47 1.55 1.05 8.53
N ASN A 48 2.00 1.98 9.38
CA ASN A 48 1.12 2.69 10.30
C ASN A 48 0.06 3.52 9.57
N LEU A 49 0.43 4.19 8.48
CA LEU A 49 -0.52 4.96 7.68
C LEU A 49 -1.56 4.03 7.04
N MET A 50 -1.13 2.88 6.50
CA MET A 50 -2.05 1.89 5.94
C MET A 50 -3.07 1.40 6.98
N ALA A 51 -2.61 1.07 8.19
CA ALA A 51 -3.49 0.60 9.26
C ALA A 51 -4.47 1.68 9.78
N VAL A 52 -4.12 2.97 9.65
CA VAL A 52 -5.05 4.06 9.96
C VAL A 52 -6.12 4.22 8.88
N LEU A 53 -5.78 3.97 7.61
CA LEU A 53 -6.67 4.21 6.48
C LEU A 53 -7.62 3.05 6.19
N ASN A 54 -7.21 1.81 6.48
CA ASN A 54 -7.98 0.61 6.15
C ASN A 54 -8.07 -0.31 7.37
N PRO A 55 -9.27 -0.57 7.93
CA PRO A 55 -9.44 -1.38 9.13
C PRO A 55 -9.10 -2.86 8.93
N ARG A 56 -9.00 -3.35 7.69
CA ARG A 56 -8.56 -4.71 7.38
C ARG A 56 -7.03 -4.87 7.41
N ILE A 57 -6.30 -3.76 7.50
CA ILE A 57 -4.85 -3.75 7.61
C ILE A 57 -4.48 -3.47 9.07
N LYS A 58 -3.88 -4.44 9.73
CA LYS A 58 -3.31 -4.30 11.07
C LYS A 58 -1.80 -4.15 10.97
N HIS A 59 -1.22 -3.35 11.86
CA HIS A 59 0.22 -3.20 11.92
C HIS A 59 0.71 -3.17 13.37
N THR A 60 1.68 -4.03 13.66
CA THR A 60 2.43 -4.05 14.93
C THR A 60 3.89 -3.76 14.64
N ALA A 61 4.41 -2.64 15.15
CA ALA A 61 5.84 -2.35 15.11
C ALA A 61 6.50 -2.91 16.38
N ILE A 62 7.48 -3.80 16.21
CA ILE A 62 8.10 -4.57 17.29
C ILE A 62 9.57 -4.14 17.43
N ASP A 63 9.93 -3.68 18.63
CA ASP A 63 11.33 -3.41 18.95
C ASP A 63 12.07 -4.73 19.23
N GLY A 64 12.95 -5.11 18.31
CA GLY A 64 13.75 -6.34 18.42
C GLY A 64 14.72 -6.33 19.60
N GLY A 65 15.06 -5.16 20.15
CA GLY A 65 15.84 -5.06 21.38
C GLY A 65 15.07 -5.56 22.61
N THR A 66 13.75 -5.41 22.61
CA THR A 66 12.84 -5.84 23.67
C THR A 66 12.37 -7.28 23.47
N PHE A 67 12.08 -7.68 22.22
CA PHE A 67 11.54 -9.00 21.86
C PHE A 67 12.59 -9.89 21.17
N GLN A 68 13.74 -10.09 21.82
CA GLN A 68 14.88 -10.83 21.24
C GLN A 68 14.57 -12.32 20.97
N ASN A 69 13.64 -12.92 21.73
CA ASN A 69 13.17 -14.28 21.50
C ASN A 69 12.55 -14.41 20.10
N GLU A 70 11.69 -13.47 19.71
CA GLU A 70 11.03 -13.49 18.40
C GLU A 70 12.03 -13.27 17.25
N ILE A 71 13.01 -12.38 17.44
CA ILE A 71 14.11 -12.18 16.48
C ILE A 71 14.84 -13.49 16.20
N THR A 72 15.12 -14.26 17.24
CA THR A 72 15.83 -15.54 17.13
C THR A 72 14.95 -16.61 16.51
N GLU A 73 13.71 -16.76 16.99
CA GLU A 73 12.75 -17.75 16.51
C GLU A 73 12.41 -17.57 15.03
N ARG A 74 12.29 -16.31 14.59
CA ARG A 74 11.97 -15.96 13.19
C ARG A 74 13.22 -15.73 12.33
N ASN A 75 14.42 -15.96 12.89
CA ASN A 75 15.71 -15.81 12.22
C ASN A 75 15.88 -14.43 11.52
N VAL A 76 15.51 -13.36 12.21
CA VAL A 76 15.60 -11.99 11.70
C VAL A 76 17.06 -11.53 11.77
N MET A 77 17.75 -11.56 10.64
CA MET A 77 19.18 -11.22 10.55
C MET A 77 19.45 -9.73 10.34
N GLY A 78 18.44 -8.95 9.94
CA GLY A 78 18.55 -7.53 9.65
C GLY A 78 17.22 -6.80 9.81
N VAL A 79 17.28 -5.48 10.03
CA VAL A 79 16.11 -4.61 10.20
C VAL A 79 16.15 -3.42 9.23
N PRO A 80 14.99 -2.90 8.77
CA PRO A 80 13.64 -3.36 9.09
C PRO A 80 13.31 -4.70 8.41
N ALA A 81 12.63 -5.58 9.12
CA ALA A 81 12.10 -6.84 8.58
C ALA A 81 10.59 -6.87 8.77
N VAL A 82 9.85 -7.13 7.69
CA VAL A 82 8.40 -7.10 7.65
C VAL A 82 7.86 -8.50 7.40
N PHE A 83 6.89 -8.89 8.21
CA PHE A 83 6.09 -10.09 8.05
C PHE A 83 4.65 -9.69 7.72
N MET A 84 3.96 -10.51 6.93
CA MET A 84 2.55 -10.38 6.59
C MET A 84 1.88 -11.73 6.84
N ASN A 85 0.88 -11.76 7.72
CA ASN A 85 0.15 -12.97 8.10
C ASN A 85 1.08 -14.13 8.53
N GLY A 86 2.14 -13.80 9.28
CA GLY A 86 3.14 -14.74 9.77
C GLY A 86 4.21 -15.18 8.74
N GLN A 87 4.11 -14.73 7.48
CA GLN A 87 5.08 -15.04 6.42
C GLN A 87 6.00 -13.85 6.14
N GLU A 88 7.22 -14.12 5.68
CA GLU A 88 8.17 -13.05 5.32
C GLU A 88 7.62 -12.24 4.12
N PHE A 89 7.57 -10.92 4.27
CA PHE A 89 7.08 -10.00 3.24
C PHE A 89 8.24 -9.25 2.55
N GLY A 90 9.24 -8.87 3.33
CA GLY A 90 10.43 -8.19 2.81
C GLY A 90 11.32 -7.63 3.90
N GLN A 91 12.55 -7.31 3.51
CA GLN A 91 13.55 -6.73 4.39
C GLN A 91 14.18 -5.49 3.75
N GLY A 92 14.64 -4.56 4.57
CA GLY A 92 15.28 -3.33 4.14
C GLY A 92 14.29 -2.21 3.82
N ARG A 93 14.82 -1.12 3.23
CA ARG A 93 14.03 0.09 2.96
C ARG A 93 12.95 -0.21 1.91
N MET A 94 11.71 0.13 2.24
CA MET A 94 10.55 0.04 1.34
C MET A 94 9.72 1.32 1.48
N THR A 95 9.23 1.81 0.36
CA THR A 95 8.30 2.93 0.27
C THR A 95 6.86 2.46 0.39
N LEU A 96 5.93 3.37 0.72
CA LEU A 96 4.50 3.06 0.76
C LEU A 96 4.00 2.50 -0.58
N THR A 97 4.41 3.11 -1.69
CA THR A 97 4.03 2.67 -3.04
C THR A 97 4.48 1.24 -3.33
N GLU A 98 5.71 0.87 -2.94
CA GLU A 98 6.22 -0.49 -3.13
C GLU A 98 5.46 -1.52 -2.29
N ILE A 99 5.07 -1.15 -1.06
CA ILE A 99 4.28 -2.02 -0.18
C ILE A 99 2.88 -2.23 -0.79
N VAL A 100 2.20 -1.15 -1.19
CA VAL A 100 0.87 -1.22 -1.80
C VAL A 100 0.88 -2.05 -3.08
N ALA A 101 1.88 -1.87 -3.95
CA ALA A 101 2.00 -2.64 -5.20
C ALA A 101 2.13 -4.15 -4.97
N LYS A 102 2.73 -4.58 -3.85
CA LYS A 102 2.84 -6.01 -3.50
C LYS A 102 1.55 -6.61 -2.94
N VAL A 103 0.69 -5.79 -2.34
CA VAL A 103 -0.51 -6.23 -1.61
C VAL A 103 -1.76 -6.13 -2.47
N ASP A 104 -1.86 -5.07 -3.26
CA ASP A 104 -3.04 -4.77 -4.07
C ASP A 104 -3.03 -5.51 -5.41
N THR A 105 -3.29 -6.81 -5.35
CA THR A 105 -3.51 -7.66 -6.53
C THR A 105 -4.85 -7.39 -7.24
N GLY A 106 -5.71 -6.56 -6.63
CA GLY A 106 -7.06 -6.23 -7.12
C GLY A 106 -7.12 -4.96 -7.97
N ALA A 107 -6.04 -4.18 -8.09
CA ALA A 107 -6.04 -2.92 -8.82
C ALA A 107 -6.52 -3.06 -10.28
N GLU A 108 -6.05 -4.08 -11.00
CA GLU A 108 -6.47 -4.32 -12.39
C GLU A 108 -7.95 -4.72 -12.49
N LYS A 109 -8.44 -5.52 -11.55
CA LYS A 109 -9.85 -5.91 -11.50
C LYS A 109 -10.74 -4.70 -11.22
N ARG A 110 -10.35 -3.83 -10.30
CA ARG A 110 -11.09 -2.59 -10.00
C ARG A 110 -11.11 -1.64 -11.20
N ALA A 111 -10.00 -1.49 -11.91
CA ALA A 111 -9.99 -0.71 -13.15
C ALA A 111 -10.94 -1.30 -14.21
N ALA A 112 -11.00 -2.63 -14.33
CA ALA A 112 -11.95 -3.30 -15.23
C ALA A 112 -13.41 -3.15 -14.76
N GLU A 113 -13.68 -3.22 -13.46
CA GLU A 113 -15.00 -2.99 -12.89
C GLU A 113 -15.46 -1.54 -13.07
N GLU A 114 -14.57 -0.56 -12.89
CA GLU A 114 -14.86 0.85 -13.14
C GLU A 114 -15.28 1.06 -14.60
N LEU A 115 -14.57 0.43 -15.55
CA LEU A 115 -14.94 0.44 -16.97
C LEU A 115 -16.32 -0.19 -17.22
N ASN A 116 -16.67 -1.26 -16.50
CA ASN A 116 -17.99 -1.91 -16.61
C ASN A 116 -19.13 -1.08 -16.02
N GLN A 117 -18.83 -0.20 -15.05
CA GLN A 117 -19.82 0.67 -14.40
C GLN A 117 -20.08 1.96 -15.16
N ARG A 118 -19.32 2.25 -16.22
CA ARG A 118 -19.55 3.45 -17.02
C ARG A 118 -20.87 3.35 -17.78
N ASP A 119 -21.58 4.46 -17.83
CA ASP A 119 -22.78 4.58 -18.67
C ASP A 119 -22.44 4.32 -20.13
N ALA A 120 -23.45 3.97 -20.91
CA ALA A 120 -23.30 3.80 -22.35
C ALA A 120 -22.78 5.10 -22.97
N TYR A 121 -21.67 5.01 -23.69
CA TYR A 121 -21.20 6.10 -24.54
C TYR A 121 -22.05 6.15 -25.81
N ASP A 122 -22.34 7.36 -26.30
CA ASP A 122 -22.90 7.53 -27.65
C ASP A 122 -21.92 7.03 -28.74
N VAL A 123 -20.62 7.16 -28.48
CA VAL A 123 -19.53 6.66 -29.32
C VAL A 123 -18.32 6.21 -28.48
N LEU A 124 -17.82 5.00 -28.73
CA LEU A 124 -16.59 4.46 -28.11
C LEU A 124 -15.49 4.34 -29.16
N ILE A 125 -14.39 5.08 -28.98
CA ILE A 125 -13.26 5.08 -29.91
C ILE A 125 -12.15 4.17 -29.37
N VAL A 126 -11.83 3.13 -30.13
CA VAL A 126 -10.79 2.16 -29.77
C VAL A 126 -9.46 2.57 -30.42
N GLY A 127 -8.55 3.11 -29.61
CA GLY A 127 -7.21 3.53 -30.01
C GLY A 127 -7.03 5.05 -29.99
N SER A 128 -6.00 5.53 -29.28
CA SER A 128 -5.74 6.95 -29.03
C SER A 128 -4.66 7.56 -29.95
N GLY A 129 -4.47 7.00 -31.14
CA GLY A 129 -3.58 7.57 -32.17
C GLY A 129 -4.17 8.80 -32.85
N PRO A 130 -3.48 9.41 -33.84
CA PRO A 130 -3.95 10.63 -34.50
C PRO A 130 -5.37 10.53 -35.06
N SER A 131 -5.72 9.38 -35.66
CA SER A 131 -7.06 9.13 -36.20
C SER A 131 -8.12 9.05 -35.10
N GLY A 132 -7.81 8.39 -33.97
CA GLY A 132 -8.73 8.26 -32.85
C GLY A 132 -8.91 9.57 -32.09
N ALA A 133 -7.83 10.33 -31.90
CA ALA A 133 -7.88 11.66 -31.32
C ALA A 133 -8.73 12.62 -32.17
N ALA A 134 -8.54 12.60 -33.50
CA ALA A 134 -9.37 13.39 -34.41
C ALA A 134 -10.85 12.97 -34.31
N ALA A 135 -11.15 11.67 -34.34
CA ALA A 135 -12.51 11.18 -34.18
C ALA A 135 -13.13 11.61 -32.83
N ALA A 136 -12.36 11.61 -31.74
CA ALA A 136 -12.83 12.00 -30.42
C ALA A 136 -13.21 13.48 -30.35
N VAL A 137 -12.40 14.36 -30.96
CA VAL A 137 -12.68 15.80 -31.00
C VAL A 137 -13.96 16.12 -31.77
N TYR A 138 -14.24 15.40 -32.87
CA TYR A 138 -15.42 15.63 -33.69
C TYR A 138 -16.69 14.93 -33.19
N SER A 139 -16.56 14.00 -32.24
CA SER A 139 -17.70 13.27 -31.66
C SER A 139 -18.16 13.85 -30.31
N ALA A 140 -17.41 14.79 -29.73
CA ALA A 140 -17.75 15.55 -28.53
C ALA A 140 -18.64 16.76 -28.86
#